data_AF-A0A315ZTJ1-F1
#
_entry.id   AF-A0A315ZTJ1-F1
#
_cell.length_a   1.000
_cell.length_b   1.000
_cell.length_c   1.000
_cell.angle_alpha   90.00
_cell.angle_beta   90.00
_cell.angle_gamma   90.00
#
_symmetry.space_group_name_H-M   'P 1'
#
loop_
_entity.id
_entity.type
_entity.pdbx_description
1 polymer ?
#
loop_
_entity_poly.entity_id
_entity_poly.type
_entity_poly.pdbx_seq_one_letter_code
_entity_poly.pdbx_strand_id
1 'polypeptide(L)'
;MDGDNKTNHKKLQENIDKSDDEYKEINEKNEMNYTGVFLSIGAGLGVSFGILFDNLTIGISLGTALGLVVGAVVESVKKKK
;
A
#
# COMPACT_ATOMS: atom_id res chain seq x y z
N MET A 1 -29.77 -23.42 -29.09
CA MET A 1 -29.04 -22.12 -29.13
C MET A 1 -29.82 -21.17 -28.23
N ASP A 2 -30.00 -21.46 -26.94
CA ASP A 2 -28.99 -21.50 -25.87
C ASP A 2 -28.15 -20.23 -25.84
N GLY A 3 -28.21 -19.54 -24.70
CA GLY A 3 -27.04 -18.82 -24.20
C GLY A 3 -27.23 -17.33 -23.95
N ASP A 4 -27.73 -17.02 -22.75
CA ASP A 4 -27.16 -16.05 -21.81
C ASP A 4 -27.07 -14.55 -22.19
N ASN A 5 -27.81 -13.64 -21.55
CA ASN A 5 -27.86 -13.29 -20.12
C ASN A 5 -26.59 -12.58 -19.61
N LYS A 6 -26.78 -11.33 -19.16
CA LYS A 6 -25.94 -10.58 -18.18
C LYS A 6 -24.47 -10.33 -18.54
N THR A 7 -24.15 -9.13 -19.06
CA THR A 7 -22.86 -8.51 -18.74
C THR A 7 -22.84 -6.97 -18.81
N ASN A 8 -23.93 -6.28 -18.41
CA ASN A 8 -23.93 -4.81 -18.27
C ASN A 8 -23.68 -4.34 -16.82
N HIS A 9 -22.90 -5.08 -16.04
CA HIS A 9 -22.47 -4.70 -14.69
C HIS A 9 -20.96 -4.44 -14.59
N LYS A 10 -20.31 -4.02 -15.70
CA LYS A 10 -18.87 -3.75 -15.73
C LYS A 10 -18.54 -2.35 -16.26
N LYS A 11 -19.30 -1.33 -15.85
CA LYS A 11 -18.99 0.08 -16.20
C LYS A 11 -19.17 1.07 -15.04
N LEU A 12 -19.09 0.57 -13.81
CA LEU A 12 -19.15 1.39 -12.59
C LEU A 12 -17.88 1.24 -11.72
N GLN A 13 -16.90 0.45 -12.16
CA GLN A 13 -15.59 0.32 -11.50
C GLN A 13 -14.53 1.24 -12.12
N GLU A 14 -14.92 2.14 -13.03
CA GLU A 14 -14.05 3.04 -13.79
C GLU A 14 -14.08 4.48 -13.23
N ASN A 15 -14.23 4.64 -11.91
CA ASN A 15 -14.14 5.95 -11.23
C ASN A 15 -13.37 5.87 -9.90
N ILE A 16 -12.64 4.77 -9.68
CA ILE A 16 -11.66 4.63 -8.60
C ILE A 16 -10.29 4.41 -9.25
N ASP A 17 -10.02 5.20 -10.29
CA ASP A 17 -8.75 5.23 -10.99
C ASP A 17 -8.01 6.48 -10.52
N LYS A 18 -6.89 6.25 -9.83
CA LYS A 18 -5.82 7.17 -9.38
C LYS A 18 -5.88 7.54 -7.90
N SER A 19 -4.77 7.21 -7.22
CA SER A 19 -4.48 7.35 -5.80
C SER A 19 -4.93 6.18 -4.95
N ASP A 20 -4.09 5.14 -4.89
CA ASP A 20 -3.53 4.63 -3.63
C ASP A 20 -2.89 3.28 -3.95
N ASP A 21 -1.71 3.38 -4.55
CA ASP A 21 -0.89 2.24 -4.92
C ASP A 21 -0.54 1.40 -3.69
N GLU A 22 -0.68 0.09 -3.88
CA GLU A 22 0.09 -0.96 -3.21
C GLU A 22 -0.39 -1.45 -1.83
N TYR A 23 -1.62 -1.96 -1.76
CA TYR A 23 -1.91 -3.10 -0.88
C TYR A 23 -1.51 -4.38 -1.58
N LYS A 24 -0.21 -4.69 -1.52
CA LYS A 24 0.33 -5.93 -2.06
C LYS A 24 -0.18 -7.10 -1.20
N GLU A 25 -1.09 -7.85 -1.80
CA GLU A 25 -1.60 -9.14 -1.36
C GLU A 25 -0.50 -9.96 -0.66
N ILE A 26 -0.72 -10.25 0.63
CA ILE A 26 0.16 -11.03 1.50
C ILE A 26 0.28 -12.47 0.99
N ASN A 27 1.14 -12.67 0.00
CA ASN A 27 1.45 -13.99 -0.52
C ASN A 27 2.39 -14.71 0.45
N GLU A 28 1.88 -15.80 1.01
CA GLU A 28 2.46 -16.72 1.96
C GLU A 28 3.74 -17.39 1.42
N LYS A 29 4.89 -16.71 1.54
CA LYS A 29 6.21 -17.33 1.46
C LYS A 29 7.08 -16.74 2.56
N ASN A 30 7.74 -17.62 3.31
CA ASN A 30 8.44 -17.39 4.57
C ASN A 30 9.74 -16.56 4.41
N GLU A 31 9.65 -15.40 3.76
CA GLU A 31 10.72 -14.44 3.60
C GLU A 31 10.23 -13.13 4.22
N MET A 32 10.78 -12.76 5.39
CA MET A 32 10.49 -11.46 6.00
C MET A 32 10.97 -10.35 5.06
N ASN A 33 10.02 -9.75 4.34
CA ASN A 33 10.24 -8.59 3.50
C ASN A 33 10.22 -7.35 4.39
N TYR A 34 11.39 -6.76 4.65
CA TYR A 34 11.50 -5.62 5.56
C TYR A 34 10.76 -4.41 4.99
N THR A 35 10.74 -4.25 3.67
CA THR A 35 9.97 -3.20 2.99
C THR A 35 8.50 -3.20 3.39
N GLY A 36 7.83 -4.36 3.43
CA GLY A 36 6.42 -4.45 3.82
C GLY A 36 6.17 -4.14 5.30
N VAL A 37 7.10 -4.54 6.16
CA VAL A 37 7.02 -4.27 7.61
C VAL A 37 7.20 -2.77 7.89
N PHE A 38 8.22 -2.14 7.31
CA PHE A 38 8.45 -0.70 7.50
C PHE A 38 7.38 0.16 6.82
N LEU A 39 6.80 -0.29 5.72
CA LEU A 39 5.66 0.37 5.07
C LEU A 39 4.43 0.40 5.98
N SER A 40 4.06 -0.73 6.56
CA SER A 40 2.89 -0.83 7.45
C SER A 40 3.08 -0.04 8.76
N ILE A 41 4.29 -0.05 9.33
CA ILE A 41 4.64 0.81 10.48
C ILE A 41 4.58 2.29 10.08
N GLY A 42 5.19 2.67 8.95
CA GLY A 42 5.21 4.04 8.45
C GLY A 42 3.81 4.56 8.16
N ALA A 43 2.94 3.74 7.54
CA ALA A 43 1.55 4.09 7.28
C ALA A 43 0.75 4.30 8.58
N GLY A 44 0.88 3.40 9.56
CA GLY A 44 0.18 3.53 10.85
C GLY A 44 0.61 4.77 11.64
N LEU A 45 1.92 5.05 11.68
CA LEU A 45 2.45 6.27 12.27
C LEU A 45 2.02 7.51 11.48
N GLY A 46 2.02 7.44 10.16
CA GLY A 46 1.58 8.51 9.26
C GLY A 46 0.13 8.91 9.48
N VAL A 47 -0.78 7.94 9.62
CA VAL A 47 -2.18 8.20 9.97
C VAL A 47 -2.29 8.84 11.36
N SER A 48 -1.55 8.32 12.34
CA SER A 48 -1.57 8.84 13.72
C SER A 48 -1.10 10.30 13.78
N PHE A 49 0.00 10.63 13.10
CA PHE A 49 0.49 12.01 12.99
C PHE A 49 -0.41 12.88 12.11
N GLY A 50 -0.97 12.32 11.04
CA GLY A 50 -1.90 13.02 10.17
C GLY A 50 -3.16 13.49 10.90
N ILE A 51 -3.72 12.65 11.77
CA ILE A 51 -4.82 13.03 12.66
C ILE A 51 -4.37 14.09 13.68
N LEU A 52 -3.17 13.95 14.26
CA LEU A 52 -2.65 14.91 15.24
C LEU A 52 -2.46 16.33 14.67
N PHE A 53 -2.11 16.45 13.39
CA PHE A 53 -1.89 17.73 12.71
C PHE A 53 -3.11 18.21 11.92
N ASP A 54 -4.28 17.55 12.05
CA ASP A 54 -5.46 17.77 11.21
C ASP A 54 -5.16 17.77 9.70
N ASN A 55 -4.09 17.05 9.31
CA ASN A 55 -3.63 16.95 7.94
C ASN A 55 -3.23 15.51 7.61
N LEU A 56 -4.26 14.73 7.37
CA LEU A 56 -4.14 13.31 7.07
C LEU A 56 -3.32 13.05 5.79
N THR A 57 -3.46 13.92 4.78
CA THR A 57 -2.72 13.82 3.52
C THR A 57 -1.21 13.92 3.74
N ILE A 58 -0.76 14.89 4.54
CA ILE A 58 0.66 15.03 4.87
C ILE A 58 1.13 13.86 5.74
N GLY A 59 0.32 13.46 6.73
CA GLY A 59 0.67 12.34 7.61
C GLY A 59 0.87 11.03 6.85
N ILE A 60 -0.10 10.63 6.01
CA ILE A 60 -0.03 9.40 5.21
C ILE A 60 1.13 9.48 4.22
N SER A 61 1.25 10.56 3.43
CA SER A 61 2.31 10.67 2.41
C SER A 61 3.71 10.67 3.02
N LEU A 62 3.91 11.34 4.16
CA LEU A 62 5.18 11.35 4.87
C LEU A 62 5.46 9.97 5.51
N GLY A 63 4.46 9.38 6.15
CA GLY A 63 4.58 8.08 6.81
C GLY A 63 4.91 6.95 5.84
N THR A 64 4.20 6.88 4.71
CA THR A 64 4.46 5.88 3.66
C THR A 64 5.79 6.11 2.96
N ALA A 65 6.14 7.36 2.63
CA ALA A 65 7.43 7.68 2.02
C ALA A 65 8.60 7.28 2.92
N LEU A 66 8.55 7.61 4.21
CA LEU A 66 9.58 7.23 5.18
C LEU A 66 9.63 5.71 5.38
N GLY A 67 8.47 5.05 5.53
CA GLY A 67 8.38 3.60 5.67
C GLY A 67 8.95 2.84 4.46
N LEU A 68 8.64 3.29 3.25
CA LEU A 68 9.18 2.72 2.01
C LEU A 68 10.69 2.90 1.91
N VAL A 69 11.20 4.12 2.11
CA VAL A 69 12.64 4.41 1.99
C VAL A 69 13.44 3.61 3.01
N VAL A 70 13.02 3.61 4.28
CA VAL A 70 13.70 2.85 5.34
C VAL A 70 13.63 1.35 5.04
N GLY A 71 12.46 0.85 4.65
CA GLY A 71 12.27 -0.55 4.30
C GLY A 71 13.14 -1.01 3.13
N ALA A 72 13.18 -0.23 2.06
CA ALA A 72 14.00 -0.50 0.88
C ALA A 72 15.50 -0.46 1.18
N VAL A 73 15.95 0.50 2.00
CA VAL A 73 17.35 0.59 2.44
C VAL A 73 17.72 -0.61 3.30
N VAL A 74 16.90 -0.99 4.28
CA VAL A 74 17.15 -2.14 5.16
C VAL A 74 17.20 -3.44 4.35
N GLU A 75 16.26 -3.64 3.43
CA GLU A 75 16.23 -4.79 2.54
C GLU A 75 17.48 -4.84 1.65
N SER A 76 17.90 -3.70 1.11
CA SER A 76 19.09 -3.58 0.27
C SER A 76 20.38 -3.87 1.04
N VAL A 77 20.48 -3.41 2.30
CA VAL A 77 21.62 -3.70 3.19
C VAL A 77 21.64 -5.18 3.56
N LYS A 78 20.47 -5.78 3.84
CA LYS A 78 20.38 -7.20 4.21
C LYS A 78 20.72 -8.12 3.04
N LYS A 79 20.28 -7.81 1.81
CA LYS A 79 20.62 -8.60 0.61
C LYS A 79 22.10 -8.51 0.21
N LYS A 80 22.83 -7.48 0.65
CA LYS A 80 24.27 -7.30 0.37
C LYS A 80 25.18 -8.09 1.31
N LYS A 81 24.64 -8.71 2.36
CA LYS A 81 25.39 -9.40 3.41
C LYS A 81 25.18 -10.91 3.33
#